data_AF-A0A2G8RP37-F1
#
_entry.id   AF-A0A2G8RP37-F1
#
_cell.length_a   1.000
_cell.length_b   1.000
_cell.length_c   1.000
_cell.angle_alpha   90.00
_cell.angle_beta   90.00
_cell.angle_gamma   90.00
#
_symmetry.space_group_name_H-M   'P 1'
#
loop_
_entity.id
_entity.type
_entity.pdbx_description
1 polymer ?
#
loop_
_entity_poly.entity_id
_entity_poly.type
_entity_poly.pdbx_seq_one_letter_code
_entity_poly.pdbx_strand_id
1 'polypeptide(L)'
;MSAAMLRLAARRCLRPIATSTALPSSATRTTATRTISTTARRAADPWLLPNMPGHLEKTTSPPDAPAPEPLPRPGESVEKMRARLVYQSRKRGTLESDLLLSTFARERLGDMSEGELREFDKLMDEPDWDIYYWATGKKAPPARWEGSRVLAQLAQHVKNEGKVVRRMPDLS
;
A
#
# COMPACT_ATOMS: atom_id res chain seq x y z
N MET A 1 -31.90 -51.02 -11.82
CA MET A 1 -31.88 -50.30 -13.11
C MET A 1 -30.62 -49.45 -13.16
N SER A 2 -29.75 -49.79 -14.12
CA SER A 2 -28.57 -49.12 -14.68
C SER A 2 -27.79 -48.04 -13.90
N ALA A 3 -26.53 -48.36 -13.60
CA ALA A 3 -25.46 -47.42 -13.31
C ALA A 3 -24.88 -46.85 -14.62
N ALA A 4 -24.88 -45.53 -14.79
CA ALA A 4 -24.30 -44.85 -15.95
C ALA A 4 -22.95 -44.23 -15.59
N MET A 5 -21.90 -44.97 -15.93
CA MET A 5 -20.49 -44.59 -15.90
C MET A 5 -20.18 -43.76 -17.16
N LEU A 6 -20.05 -42.43 -17.07
CA LEU A 6 -19.56 -41.62 -18.19
C LEU A 6 -18.06 -41.34 -18.03
N ARG A 7 -17.27 -42.16 -18.73
CA ARG A 7 -15.85 -41.95 -19.00
C ARG A 7 -15.72 -40.91 -20.12
N LEU A 8 -15.09 -39.77 -19.85
CA LEU A 8 -14.74 -38.80 -20.89
C LEU A 8 -13.43 -39.23 -21.55
N ALA A 9 -13.51 -39.73 -22.79
CA ALA A 9 -12.39 -40.20 -23.58
C ALA A 9 -11.60 -39.02 -24.19
N ALA A 10 -10.29 -39.00 -23.95
CA ALA A 10 -9.33 -38.11 -24.59
C ALA A 10 -9.21 -38.41 -26.09
N ARG A 11 -9.63 -37.46 -26.94
CA ARG A 11 -9.42 -37.54 -28.40
C ARG A 11 -8.11 -36.85 -28.75
N ARG A 12 -7.07 -37.66 -28.97
CA ARG A 12 -5.82 -37.26 -29.64
C ARG A 12 -6.13 -36.95 -31.11
N CYS A 13 -6.09 -35.68 -31.49
CA CYS A 13 -6.11 -35.28 -32.89
C CYS A 13 -4.68 -35.39 -33.46
N LEU A 14 -4.39 -36.49 -34.15
CA LEU A 14 -3.20 -36.63 -35.00
C LEU A 14 -3.44 -35.79 -36.27
N ARG A 15 -2.64 -34.75 -36.49
CA ARG A 15 -2.60 -34.02 -37.77
C ARG A 15 -1.51 -34.63 -38.67
N PRO A 16 -1.77 -34.82 -39.97
CA PRO A 16 -0.79 -35.38 -40.90
C PRO A 16 0.32 -34.38 -41.23
N ILE A 17 1.53 -34.92 -41.41
CA ILE A 17 2.75 -34.21 -41.79
C ILE A 17 2.67 -33.88 -43.29
N ALA A 18 2.58 -32.59 -43.61
CA ALA A 18 2.72 -32.12 -44.99
C ALA A 18 4.21 -31.93 -45.31
N THR A 19 4.70 -32.70 -46.27
CA THR A 19 6.02 -32.54 -46.89
C THR A 19 6.04 -31.27 -47.73
N SER A 20 6.80 -30.27 -47.31
CA SER A 20 7.04 -29.04 -48.07
C SER A 20 8.24 -29.25 -49.00
N THR A 21 7.98 -29.16 -50.30
CA THR A 21 8.94 -29.15 -51.39
C THR A 21 9.83 -27.90 -51.33
N ALA A 22 11.14 -28.12 -51.49
CA ALA A 22 12.16 -27.09 -51.46
C ALA A 22 12.03 -26.13 -52.65
N LEU A 23 12.07 -24.82 -52.37
CA LEU A 23 12.30 -23.76 -53.36
C LEU A 23 13.76 -23.29 -53.28
N PRO A 24 14.41 -22.98 -54.42
CA PRO A 24 15.81 -22.57 -54.44
C PRO A 24 15.99 -21.17 -53.83
N SER A 25 16.85 -21.12 -52.81
CA SER A 25 17.32 -19.90 -52.15
C SER A 25 18.37 -19.21 -53.01
N SER A 26 17.99 -18.08 -53.62
CA SER A 26 18.94 -17.08 -54.11
C SER A 26 18.71 -15.78 -53.35
N ALA A 27 18.94 -15.81 -52.03
CA ALA A 27 18.98 -14.61 -51.20
C ALA A 27 20.39 -14.02 -51.25
N THR A 28 20.58 -12.95 -52.03
CA THR A 28 21.76 -12.09 -51.91
C THR A 28 21.75 -11.47 -50.52
N ARG A 29 22.67 -11.92 -49.66
CA ARG A 29 22.82 -11.43 -48.30
C ARG A 29 23.44 -10.04 -48.33
N THR A 30 22.62 -9.01 -48.51
CA THR A 30 23.04 -7.61 -48.28
C THR A 30 23.34 -7.46 -46.80
N THR A 31 24.61 -7.44 -46.43
CA THR A 31 25.06 -7.03 -45.11
C THR A 31 24.76 -5.55 -44.95
N ALA A 32 23.56 -5.23 -44.46
CA ALA A 32 23.23 -3.90 -44.01
C ALA A 32 24.01 -3.65 -42.72
N THR A 33 25.19 -3.03 -42.83
CA THR A 33 25.90 -2.47 -41.69
C THR A 33 25.00 -1.38 -41.12
N ARG A 34 24.29 -1.68 -40.02
CA ARG A 34 23.56 -0.68 -39.25
C ARG A 34 24.58 0.33 -38.73
N THR A 35 24.73 1.45 -39.43
CA THR A 35 25.45 2.59 -38.91
C THR A 35 24.66 3.13 -37.73
N ILE A 36 25.30 3.15 -36.57
CA ILE A 36 24.73 3.69 -35.34
C ILE A 36 24.56 5.20 -35.58
N SER A 37 23.32 5.66 -35.66
CA SER A 37 23.02 7.10 -35.83
C SER A 37 23.27 7.80 -34.49
N THR A 38 24.32 8.62 -34.41
CA THR A 38 24.52 9.53 -33.27
C THR A 38 23.89 10.86 -33.62
N THR A 39 22.64 11.07 -33.21
CA THR A 39 22.03 12.41 -33.29
C THR A 39 22.66 13.30 -32.23
N ALA A 40 23.07 14.52 -32.61
CA ALA A 40 23.54 15.50 -31.63
C ALA A 40 22.38 15.86 -30.69
N ARG A 41 22.57 15.68 -29.37
CA ARG A 41 21.56 16.00 -28.35
C ARG A 41 21.26 17.50 -28.39
N ARG A 42 20.09 17.88 -28.91
CA ARG A 42 19.68 19.30 -29.03
C ARG A 42 19.21 19.92 -27.70
N ALA A 43 18.93 19.10 -26.68
CA ALA A 43 18.54 19.54 -25.34
C ALA A 43 18.99 18.49 -24.30
N ALA A 44 19.25 18.94 -23.08
CA ALA A 44 19.42 18.05 -21.93
C ALA A 44 18.10 17.31 -21.68
N ASP A 45 18.19 16.01 -21.36
CA ASP A 45 17.02 15.20 -21.04
C ASP A 45 16.35 15.74 -19.76
N PRO A 46 15.08 16.18 -19.81
CA PRO A 46 14.36 16.62 -18.62
C PRO A 46 14.21 15.50 -17.58
N TRP A 47 14.22 14.23 -18.01
CA TRP A 47 14.02 13.05 -17.19
C TRP A 47 15.33 12.30 -17.03
N LEU A 48 16.22 12.84 -16.19
CA LEU A 48 17.50 12.22 -15.86
C LEU A 48 17.30 10.75 -15.45
N LEU A 49 18.16 9.89 -15.99
CA LEU A 49 18.14 8.46 -15.66
C LEU A 49 18.43 8.24 -14.16
N PRO A 50 17.86 7.18 -13.55
CA PRO A 50 18.15 6.80 -12.19
C PRO A 50 19.66 6.61 -11.97
N ASN A 51 20.15 6.99 -10.78
CA ASN A 51 21.54 6.85 -10.33
C ASN A 51 22.60 7.67 -11.10
N MET A 52 22.19 8.63 -11.94
CA MET A 52 23.10 9.63 -12.51
C MET A 52 23.43 10.71 -11.49
N PRO A 53 24.61 11.35 -11.53
CA PRO A 53 24.99 12.40 -10.57
C PRO A 53 23.93 13.51 -10.44
N GLY A 54 23.41 14.03 -11.55
CA GLY A 54 22.34 15.05 -11.50
C GLY A 54 20.96 14.53 -11.02
N HIS A 55 20.70 13.23 -11.10
CA HIS A 55 19.53 12.62 -10.46
C HIS A 55 19.77 12.51 -8.95
N LEU A 56 20.94 12.01 -8.55
CA LEU A 56 21.36 11.86 -7.15
C LEU A 56 21.35 13.21 -6.42
N GLU A 57 21.86 14.29 -7.03
CA GLU A 57 21.80 15.65 -6.47
C GLU A 57 20.37 16.10 -6.18
N LYS A 58 19.41 15.76 -7.06
CA LYS A 58 18.00 16.10 -6.89
C LYS A 58 17.28 15.21 -5.88
N THR A 59 17.71 13.95 -5.72
CA THR A 59 17.04 12.98 -4.85
C THR A 59 17.68 12.83 -3.47
N THR A 60 18.89 13.35 -3.27
CA THR A 60 19.59 13.27 -1.98
C THR A 60 19.02 14.31 -1.04
N SER A 61 18.16 13.87 -0.13
CA SER A 61 17.76 14.68 1.01
C SER A 61 18.91 14.78 2.01
N PRO A 62 19.11 15.94 2.68
CA PRO A 62 20.08 16.05 3.76
C PRO A 62 19.81 14.99 4.85
N PRO A 63 20.85 14.37 5.44
CA PRO A 63 20.68 13.29 6.42
C PRO A 63 19.93 13.72 7.69
N ASP A 64 19.99 15.01 8.05
CA ASP A 64 19.31 15.58 9.23
C ASP A 64 18.07 16.41 8.88
N ALA A 65 17.43 16.16 7.73
CA ALA A 65 16.19 16.85 7.39
C ALA A 65 15.09 16.51 8.41
N PRO A 66 14.39 17.50 9.01
CA PRO A 66 13.29 17.23 9.92
C PRO A 66 12.16 16.52 9.18
N ALA A 67 11.39 15.70 9.91
CA ALA A 67 10.20 15.08 9.36
C ALA A 67 9.23 16.17 8.83
N PRO A 68 8.56 15.94 7.69
CA PRO A 68 7.61 16.91 7.16
C PRO A 68 6.49 17.13 8.17
N GLU A 69 6.12 18.39 8.38
CA GLU A 69 5.01 18.73 9.28
C GLU A 69 3.67 18.24 8.70
N PRO A 70 2.77 17.70 9.54
CA PRO A 70 1.42 17.34 9.13
C PRO A 70 0.66 18.54 8.56
N LEU A 71 0.00 18.35 7.43
CA LEU A 71 -0.74 19.43 6.76
C LEU A 71 -2.00 19.80 7.56
N PRO A 72 -2.19 21.09 7.92
CA PRO A 72 -3.41 21.53 8.58
C PRO A 72 -4.60 21.44 7.61
N ARG A 73 -5.73 20.96 8.11
CA ARG A 73 -6.96 20.73 7.33
C ARG A 73 -8.13 21.54 7.90
N PRO A 74 -8.25 22.83 7.57
CA PRO A 74 -9.36 23.65 8.07
C PRO A 74 -10.66 23.37 7.31
N GLY A 75 -11.78 23.28 8.04
CA GLY A 75 -13.14 23.38 7.47
C GLY A 75 -13.72 22.09 6.85
N GLU A 76 -13.24 20.90 7.21
CA GLU A 76 -13.89 19.64 6.81
C GLU A 76 -15.16 19.34 7.63
N SER A 77 -16.15 18.68 7.02
CA SER A 77 -17.32 18.19 7.76
C SER A 77 -16.96 16.97 8.60
N VAL A 78 -17.69 16.74 9.70
CA VAL A 78 -17.47 15.62 10.62
C VAL A 78 -17.53 14.26 9.91
N GLU A 79 -18.45 14.10 8.94
CA GLU A 79 -18.57 12.88 8.14
C GLU A 79 -17.34 12.62 7.27
N LYS A 80 -16.81 13.67 6.62
CA LYS A 80 -15.59 13.58 5.81
C LYS A 80 -14.37 13.25 6.68
N MET A 81 -14.26 13.88 7.86
CA MET A 81 -13.23 13.59 8.84
C MET A 81 -13.28 12.12 9.27
N ARG A 82 -14.46 11.58 9.59
CA ARG A 82 -14.66 10.16 9.95
C ARG A 82 -14.24 9.23 8.81
N ALA A 83 -14.73 9.45 7.59
CA ALA A 83 -14.39 8.62 6.43
C ALA A 83 -12.87 8.61 6.17
N ARG A 84 -12.23 9.78 6.31
CA ARG A 84 -10.78 9.95 6.19
C ARG A 84 -10.03 9.18 7.28
N LEU A 85 -10.44 9.30 8.54
CA LEU A 85 -9.81 8.62 9.67
C LEU A 85 -9.96 7.09 9.59
N VAL A 86 -11.11 6.60 9.11
CA VAL A 86 -11.30 5.17 8.79
C VAL A 86 -10.30 4.72 7.73
N TYR A 87 -10.14 5.49 6.64
CA TYR A 87 -9.17 5.17 5.60
C TYR A 87 -7.74 5.13 6.14
N GLN A 88 -7.32 6.14 6.89
CA GLN A 88 -5.97 6.20 7.46
C GLN A 88 -5.69 5.07 8.44
N SER A 89 -6.71 4.64 9.20
CA SER A 89 -6.61 3.51 10.14
C SER A 89 -6.37 2.18 9.45
N ARG A 90 -6.73 2.07 8.15
CA ARG A 90 -6.65 0.86 7.32
C ARG A 90 -5.46 0.85 6.34
N LYS A 91 -4.63 1.90 6.37
CA LYS A 91 -3.53 2.11 5.43
C LYS A 91 -2.23 2.36 6.16
N ARG A 92 -1.92 1.48 7.10
CA ARG A 92 -0.69 1.50 7.90
C ARG A 92 0.40 0.59 7.33
N GLY A 93 1.63 0.80 7.77
CA GLY A 93 2.79 0.04 7.29
C GLY A 93 2.87 -1.38 7.83
N THR A 94 2.20 -1.68 8.95
CA THR A 94 2.24 -2.96 9.66
C THR A 94 0.83 -3.51 9.89
N LEU A 95 0.64 -4.83 9.71
CA LEU A 95 -0.66 -5.49 9.85
C LEU A 95 -1.18 -5.45 11.31
N GLU A 96 -0.29 -5.44 12.28
CA GLU A 96 -0.61 -5.40 13.71
C GLU A 96 -1.32 -4.11 14.08
N SER A 97 -0.72 -2.97 13.74
CA SER A 97 -1.30 -1.64 13.96
C SER A 97 -2.57 -1.46 13.15
N ASP A 98 -2.57 -1.91 11.89
CA ASP A 98 -3.73 -1.84 11.00
C ASP A 98 -4.94 -2.60 11.57
N LEU A 99 -4.74 -3.81 12.10
CA LEU A 99 -5.82 -4.61 12.70
C LEU A 99 -6.37 -3.97 13.98
N LEU A 100 -5.51 -3.43 14.84
CA LEU A 100 -5.93 -2.79 16.09
C LEU A 100 -6.71 -1.50 15.81
N LEU A 101 -6.18 -0.65 14.93
CA LEU A 101 -6.79 0.64 14.60
C LEU A 101 -8.06 0.49 13.77
N SER A 102 -8.11 -0.42 12.80
CA SER A 102 -9.31 -0.64 11.98
C SER A 102 -10.51 -1.16 12.78
N THR A 103 -10.27 -2.09 13.71
CA THR A 103 -11.33 -2.60 14.60
C THR A 103 -11.78 -1.55 15.60
N PHE A 104 -10.84 -0.77 16.16
CA PHE A 104 -11.15 0.37 17.01
C PHE A 104 -11.98 1.43 16.26
N ALA A 105 -11.55 1.74 15.03
CA ALA A 105 -12.20 2.72 14.17
C ALA A 105 -13.67 2.36 13.92
N ARG A 106 -13.93 1.10 13.58
CA ARG A 106 -15.28 0.59 13.33
C ARG A 106 -16.21 0.70 14.55
N GLU A 107 -15.69 0.44 15.75
CA GLU A 107 -16.50 0.42 16.97
C GLU A 107 -16.68 1.80 17.59
N ARG A 108 -15.71 2.73 17.44
CA ARG A 108 -15.69 3.98 18.21
C ARG A 108 -15.90 5.25 17.40
N LEU A 109 -15.53 5.30 16.12
CA LEU A 109 -15.61 6.57 15.36
C LEU A 109 -17.05 7.05 15.15
N GLY A 110 -18.03 6.15 15.16
CA GLY A 110 -19.45 6.51 15.08
C GLY A 110 -19.93 7.33 16.29
N ASP A 111 -19.46 6.95 17.48
CA ASP A 111 -19.89 7.50 18.77
C ASP A 111 -19.04 8.70 19.23
N MET A 112 -17.85 8.88 18.65
CA MET A 112 -16.93 9.95 19.03
C MET A 112 -17.47 11.34 18.67
N SER A 113 -17.24 12.27 19.60
CA SER A 113 -17.46 13.71 19.41
C SER A 113 -16.39 14.32 18.49
N GLU A 114 -16.65 15.53 17.97
CA GLU A 114 -15.70 16.23 17.10
C GLU A 114 -14.34 16.49 17.79
N GLY A 115 -14.34 16.78 19.09
CA GLY A 115 -13.11 16.97 19.85
C GLY A 115 -12.25 15.70 19.90
N GLU A 116 -12.89 14.55 20.12
CA GLU A 116 -12.22 13.25 20.14
C GLU A 116 -11.72 12.85 18.74
N LEU A 117 -12.47 13.18 17.67
CA LEU A 117 -12.02 12.93 16.30
C LEU A 117 -10.77 13.75 15.95
N ARG A 118 -10.69 15.01 16.41
CA ARG A 118 -9.49 15.85 16.24
C ARG A 118 -8.30 15.33 17.05
N GLU A 119 -8.56 14.81 18.25
CA GLU A 119 -7.54 14.16 19.08
C GLU A 119 -7.03 12.88 18.40
N PHE A 120 -7.93 12.07 17.85
CA PHE A 120 -7.58 10.89 17.07
C PHE A 120 -6.81 11.27 15.79
N ASP A 121 -7.17 12.34 15.08
CA ASP A 121 -6.41 12.83 13.91
C ASP A 121 -4.95 13.12 14.26
N LYS A 122 -4.71 13.81 15.38
CA LYS A 122 -3.35 14.05 15.88
C LYS A 122 -2.62 12.75 16.27
N LEU A 123 -3.34 11.76 16.79
CA LEU A 123 -2.74 10.46 17.12
C LEU A 123 -2.31 9.73 15.85
N MET A 124 -3.03 9.94 14.75
CA MET A 124 -2.75 9.31 13.47
C MET A 124 -1.49 9.85 12.78
N ASP A 125 -1.01 11.03 13.16
CA ASP A 125 0.25 11.62 12.68
C ASP A 125 1.49 10.98 13.33
N GLU A 126 1.32 10.21 14.40
CA GLU A 126 2.40 9.51 15.09
C GLU A 126 2.84 8.24 14.34
N PRO A 127 4.09 7.78 14.54
CA PRO A 127 4.57 6.57 13.88
C PRO A 127 3.87 5.31 14.42
N ASP A 128 3.51 4.41 13.50
CA ASP A 128 2.73 3.20 13.78
C ASP A 128 3.28 2.35 14.95
N TRP A 129 4.60 2.22 15.03
CA TRP A 129 5.27 1.45 16.09
C TRP A 129 5.07 2.06 17.47
N ASP A 130 5.15 3.39 17.59
CA ASP A 130 4.95 4.05 18.88
C ASP A 130 3.49 3.93 19.33
N ILE A 131 2.53 4.13 18.42
CA ILE A 131 1.10 3.92 18.70
C ILE A 131 0.87 2.51 19.23
N TYR A 132 1.44 1.50 18.56
CA TYR A 132 1.34 0.11 18.98
C TYR A 132 1.94 -0.13 20.38
N TYR A 133 3.11 0.43 20.67
CA TYR A 133 3.76 0.28 21.97
C TYR A 133 3.01 0.97 23.11
N TRP A 134 2.43 2.14 22.86
CA TRP A 134 1.59 2.83 23.84
C TRP A 134 0.30 2.05 24.11
N ALA A 135 -0.35 1.57 23.05
CA ALA A 135 -1.60 0.82 23.16
C ALA A 135 -1.43 -0.54 23.86
N THR A 136 -0.27 -1.19 23.69
CA THR A 136 0.08 -2.44 24.39
C THR A 136 0.67 -2.23 25.79
N GLY A 137 0.92 -0.98 26.20
CA GLY A 137 1.53 -0.66 27.49
C GLY A 137 3.02 -1.03 27.60
N LYS A 138 3.70 -1.32 26.48
CA LYS A 138 5.13 -1.64 26.45
C LYS A 138 6.01 -0.40 26.65
N LYS A 139 5.53 0.77 26.24
CA LYS A 139 6.21 2.07 26.36
C LYS A 139 5.24 3.09 26.93
N ALA A 140 5.73 3.97 27.80
CA ALA A 140 4.93 5.08 28.30
C ALA A 140 4.67 6.09 27.16
N PRO A 141 3.43 6.59 27.02
CA PRO A 141 3.15 7.66 26.09
C PRO A 141 3.88 8.94 26.50
N PRO A 142 4.32 9.78 25.54
CA PRO A 142 4.87 11.09 25.83
C PRO A 142 3.85 11.97 26.58
N ALA A 143 4.33 12.98 27.32
CA ALA A 143 3.49 13.88 28.13
C ALA A 143 2.32 14.53 27.35
N ARG A 144 2.45 14.72 26.03
CA ARG A 144 1.37 15.24 25.17
C ARG A 144 0.14 14.32 25.08
N TRP A 145 0.34 13.04 25.32
CA TRP A 145 -0.66 11.97 25.23
C TRP A 145 -1.03 11.42 26.61
N GLU A 146 -0.34 11.86 27.66
CA GLU A 146 -0.61 11.47 29.04
C GLU A 146 -1.96 12.06 29.48
N GLY A 147 -2.98 11.19 29.60
CA GLY A 147 -4.35 11.60 29.91
C GLY A 147 -5.29 11.72 28.69
N SER A 148 -4.82 11.38 27.48
CA SER A 148 -5.67 11.31 26.29
C SER A 148 -6.80 10.28 26.47
N ARG A 149 -8.04 10.71 26.26
CA ARG A 149 -9.21 9.81 26.35
C ARG A 149 -9.18 8.78 25.24
N VAL A 150 -8.79 9.19 24.04
CA VAL A 150 -8.69 8.33 22.85
C VAL A 150 -7.63 7.25 23.05
N LEU A 151 -6.45 7.61 23.57
CA LEU A 151 -5.40 6.63 23.83
C LEU A 151 -5.81 5.64 24.94
N ALA A 152 -6.49 6.11 25.98
CA ALA A 152 -7.02 5.23 27.04
C ALA A 152 -8.06 4.25 26.50
N GLN A 153 -8.97 4.71 25.62
CA GLN A 153 -9.93 3.84 24.94
C GLN A 153 -9.23 2.82 24.03
N LEU A 154 -8.18 3.24 23.31
CA LEU A 154 -7.40 2.35 22.46
C LEU A 154 -6.68 1.27 23.29
N ALA A 155 -6.04 1.65 24.39
CA ALA A 155 -5.39 0.70 25.30
C ALA A 155 -6.40 -0.31 25.89
N GLN A 156 -7.60 0.15 26.26
CA GLN A 156 -8.66 -0.74 26.72
C GLN A 156 -9.14 -1.67 25.59
N HIS A 157 -9.24 -1.16 24.36
CA HIS A 157 -9.55 -1.98 23.19
C HIS A 157 -8.49 -3.06 22.98
N VAL A 158 -7.19 -2.75 23.09
CA VAL A 158 -6.11 -3.74 22.88
C VAL A 158 -6.16 -4.90 23.85
N LYS A 159 -6.57 -4.69 25.12
CA LYS A 159 -6.66 -5.75 26.13
C LYS A 159 -7.59 -6.91 25.73
N ASN A 160 -8.59 -6.65 24.88
CA ASN A 160 -9.51 -7.65 24.33
C ASN A 160 -10.05 -8.62 25.40
N GLU A 161 -10.70 -8.09 26.44
CA GLU A 161 -11.20 -8.89 27.57
C GLU A 161 -12.16 -10.01 27.14
N GLY A 162 -12.91 -9.80 26.06
CA GLY A 162 -13.79 -10.80 25.47
C GLY A 162 -13.08 -11.91 24.67
N LYS A 163 -11.74 -11.83 24.49
CA LYS A 163 -10.91 -12.77 23.72
C LYS A 163 -11.48 -13.09 22.32
N VAL A 164 -12.15 -12.12 21.71
CA VAL A 164 -12.77 -12.29 20.39
C VAL A 164 -11.68 -12.30 19.33
N VAL A 165 -11.81 -13.18 18.33
CA VAL A 165 -10.92 -13.20 17.17
C VAL A 165 -11.17 -11.96 16.33
N ARG A 166 -10.19 -11.06 16.28
CA ARG A 166 -10.25 -9.86 15.45
C ARG A 166 -9.90 -10.19 14.01
N ARG A 167 -10.72 -9.71 13.10
CA ARG A 167 -10.46 -9.74 11.65
C ARG A 167 -10.61 -8.34 11.11
N MET A 168 -9.92 -8.07 10.01
CA MET A 168 -10.08 -6.82 9.27
C MET A 168 -11.57 -6.64 8.93
N PRO A 169 -12.21 -5.53 9.34
CA PRO A 169 -13.60 -5.30 9.04
C PRO A 169 -13.83 -5.01 7.55
N ASP A 170 -15.01 -5.42 7.08
CA ASP A 170 -15.49 -5.11 5.74
C ASP A 170 -15.88 -3.63 5.62
N LEU A 171 -15.82 -3.12 4.39
CA LEU A 171 -16.32 -1.79 4.03
C LEU A 171 -17.81 -1.91 3.74
N SER A 172 -18.66 -1.46 4.66
CA SER A 172 -20.11 -1.35 4.49
C SER A 172 -20.54 0.12 4.47
#